data_AF-A0A352JT99-F1
#
_entry.id   AF-A0A352JT99-F1
#
_cell.length_a   1.000
_cell.length_b   1.000
_cell.length_c   1.000
_cell.angle_alpha   90.00
_cell.angle_beta   90.00
_cell.angle_gamma   90.00
#
_symmetry.space_group_name_H-M   'P 1'
#
loop_
_entity.id
_entity.type
_entity.pdbx_description
1 polymer ?
#
loop_
_entity_poly.entity_id
_entity_poly.type
_entity_poly.pdbx_seq_one_letter_code
_entity_poly.pdbx_strand_id
1 'polypeptide(L)'
;MIQESKLALNPKRAVALWIGFLLAEFALNLFVDEIQHIFDYKQLIDICNVFIRLTFTFYLIWYIQKQHIDLGDTLRLRTVKRSVIFSVFLFCISFSFMAIFLKNIINLYFGTHSRLILVEYPGFSDIIKIIGITIIFPIWEELSCRGLLSSSLESRYGKWVGIIITSGAFALMHYYPLNIYFTFFIGIGLGWIASETKSLLPALLIHMIFNMSIFSSKLSQFGDELFITHNILIWESFIIVFAVALLVVSIFQLLTNHSKAVEP
;
A
#
# COMPACT_ATOMS: atom_id res chain seq x y z
N MET A 1 -33.07 12.74 21.57
CA MET A 1 -31.61 12.69 21.71
C MET A 1 -31.04 12.08 20.45
N ILE A 2 -30.46 12.89 19.57
CA ILE A 2 -29.67 12.39 18.44
C ILE A 2 -28.35 11.96 19.06
N GLN A 3 -28.08 10.66 19.07
CA GLN A 3 -26.83 10.10 19.57
C GLN A 3 -25.74 10.60 18.61
N GLU A 4 -24.80 11.42 19.09
CA GLU A 4 -23.63 11.82 18.30
C GLU A 4 -22.95 10.54 17.80
N SER A 5 -22.99 10.30 16.48
CA SER A 5 -22.29 9.17 15.88
C SER A 5 -20.80 9.36 16.13
N LYS A 6 -20.17 8.43 16.85
CA LYS A 6 -18.72 8.44 17.00
C LYS A 6 -18.12 8.27 15.61
N LEU A 7 -17.30 9.21 15.19
CA LEU A 7 -16.66 9.21 13.87
C LEU A 7 -15.63 8.07 13.69
N ALA A 8 -15.14 7.47 14.78
CA ALA A 8 -14.17 6.38 14.75
C ALA A 8 -14.25 5.48 15.99
N LEU A 9 -13.70 4.27 15.87
CA LEU A 9 -13.54 3.34 16.99
C LEU A 9 -12.58 3.90 18.05
N ASN A 10 -12.78 3.55 19.33
CA ASN A 10 -11.85 3.92 20.40
C ASN A 10 -10.42 3.42 20.08
N PRO A 11 -9.38 4.25 20.20
CA PRO A 11 -8.01 3.87 19.84
C PRO A 11 -7.48 2.64 20.56
N LYS A 12 -7.83 2.46 21.84
CA LYS A 12 -7.38 1.27 22.59
C LYS A 12 -7.98 -0.01 22.00
N ARG A 13 -9.23 0.04 21.54
CA ARG A 13 -9.90 -1.11 20.90
C ARG A 13 -9.35 -1.36 19.51
N ALA A 14 -9.14 -0.31 18.72
CA ALA A 14 -8.53 -0.43 17.39
C ALA A 14 -7.13 -1.07 17.46
N VAL A 15 -6.28 -0.57 18.38
CA VAL A 15 -4.94 -1.13 18.62
C VAL A 15 -5.02 -2.57 19.12
N ALA A 16 -5.92 -2.88 20.06
CA ALA A 16 -6.08 -4.25 20.57
C ALA A 16 -6.52 -5.23 19.48
N LEU A 17 -7.49 -4.85 18.63
CA LEU A 17 -7.92 -5.66 17.48
C LEU A 17 -6.77 -5.93 16.52
N TRP A 18 -6.00 -4.89 16.20
CA TRP A 18 -4.90 -4.98 15.26
C TRP A 18 -3.74 -5.83 15.80
N ILE A 19 -3.33 -5.63 17.06
CA ILE A 19 -2.32 -6.49 17.71
C ILE A 19 -2.82 -7.93 17.80
N GLY A 20 -4.08 -8.14 18.18
CA GLY A 20 -4.68 -9.47 18.23
C GLY A 20 -4.63 -10.19 16.88
N PHE A 21 -4.87 -9.47 15.79
CA PHE A 21 -4.70 -10.00 14.43
C PHE A 21 -3.25 -10.38 14.14
N LEU A 22 -2.29 -9.49 14.40
CA LEU A 22 -0.88 -9.79 14.12
C LEU A 22 -0.38 -11.00 14.90
N LEU A 23 -0.82 -11.15 16.16
CA LEU A 23 -0.48 -12.32 16.95
C LEU A 23 -1.13 -13.60 16.38
N ALA A 24 -2.38 -13.52 15.93
CA ALA A 24 -3.06 -14.65 15.29
C ALA A 24 -2.40 -15.03 13.95
N GLU A 25 -2.01 -14.04 13.15
CA GLU A 25 -1.25 -14.24 11.91
C GLU A 25 0.12 -14.85 12.18
N PHE A 26 0.86 -14.32 13.16
CA PHE A 26 2.16 -14.88 13.54
C PHE A 26 2.03 -16.34 14.00
N ALA A 27 1.06 -16.64 14.86
CA ALA A 27 0.82 -18.01 15.32
C ALA A 27 0.40 -18.95 14.18
N LEU A 28 -0.43 -18.48 13.25
CA LEU A 28 -0.83 -19.25 12.07
C LEU A 28 0.38 -19.56 11.19
N ASN A 29 1.26 -18.58 10.94
CA ASN A 29 2.46 -18.78 10.12
C ASN A 29 3.40 -19.82 10.76
N LEU A 30 3.63 -19.76 12.08
CA LEU A 30 4.42 -20.78 12.79
C LEU A 30 3.83 -22.19 12.61
N PHE A 31 2.52 -22.33 12.78
CA PHE A 31 1.84 -23.62 12.64
C PHE A 31 1.87 -24.15 11.19
N VAL A 32 1.62 -23.26 10.21
CA VAL A 32 1.61 -23.65 8.81
C VAL A 32 3.01 -24.02 8.33
N ASP A 33 4.05 -23.31 8.77
CA ASP A 33 5.45 -23.64 8.44
C ASP A 33 5.81 -25.07 8.90
N GLU A 34 5.41 -25.47 10.12
CA GLU A 34 5.60 -26.84 10.62
C GLU A 34 4.92 -27.89 9.72
N ILE A 35 3.67 -27.63 9.30
CA ILE A 35 2.93 -28.53 8.39
C ILE A 35 3.58 -28.56 7.00
N GLN A 36 4.00 -27.42 6.48
CA GLN A 36 4.56 -27.32 5.14
C GLN A 36 5.85 -28.14 5.00
N HIS A 37 6.68 -28.15 6.05
CA HIS A 37 7.88 -28.98 6.10
C HIS A 37 7.59 -30.49 6.07
N ILE A 38 6.42 -30.91 6.56
CA ILE A 38 6.02 -32.33 6.60
C ILE A 38 5.41 -32.78 5.26
N PHE A 39 4.64 -31.92 4.60
CA PHE A 39 3.81 -32.30 3.45
C PHE A 39 4.22 -31.65 2.10
N ASP A 40 5.28 -30.83 2.06
CA ASP A 40 5.81 -30.12 0.86
C ASP A 40 4.77 -29.27 0.09
N TYR A 41 3.78 -28.71 0.79
CA TYR A 41 2.75 -27.85 0.21
C TYR A 41 3.18 -26.38 0.17
N LYS A 42 4.08 -26.00 -0.75
CA LYS A 42 4.68 -24.66 -0.84
C LYS A 42 3.72 -23.45 -0.89
N GLN A 43 2.44 -23.66 -1.20
CA GLN A 43 1.42 -22.60 -1.32
C GLN A 43 0.48 -22.51 -0.11
N LEU A 44 0.59 -23.44 0.85
CA LEU A 44 -0.35 -23.52 1.98
C LEU A 44 -0.33 -22.25 2.83
N ILE A 45 0.86 -21.71 3.11
CA ILE A 45 1.04 -20.46 3.86
C ILE A 45 0.35 -19.28 3.18
N ASP A 46 0.48 -19.13 1.87
CA ASP A 46 -0.14 -18.03 1.12
C ASP A 46 -1.67 -18.10 1.21
N ILE A 47 -2.23 -19.29 1.05
CA ILE A 47 -3.67 -19.54 1.12
C ILE A 47 -4.18 -19.24 2.54
N CYS A 48 -3.54 -19.79 3.57
CA CYS A 48 -3.87 -19.55 4.96
C CYS A 48 -3.80 -18.05 5.33
N ASN A 49 -2.79 -17.34 4.83
CA ASN A 49 -2.63 -15.90 5.03
C ASN A 49 -3.73 -15.06 4.38
N VAL A 50 -4.27 -15.48 3.23
CA VAL A 50 -5.46 -14.85 2.63
C VAL A 50 -6.69 -15.10 3.50
N PHE A 51 -6.91 -16.36 3.92
CA PHE A 51 -8.08 -16.72 4.73
C PHE A 51 -8.13 -15.97 6.06
N ILE A 52 -7.03 -15.90 6.81
CA ILE A 52 -7.00 -15.19 8.09
C ILE A 52 -7.30 -13.70 7.93
N ARG A 53 -6.81 -13.05 6.87
CA ARG A 53 -7.11 -11.64 6.55
C ARG A 53 -8.59 -11.42 6.22
N LEU A 54 -9.20 -12.33 5.45
CA LEU A 54 -10.63 -12.28 5.16
C LEU A 54 -11.45 -12.46 6.44
N THR A 55 -11.14 -13.48 7.24
CA THR A 55 -11.81 -13.74 8.53
C THR A 55 -11.71 -12.53 9.47
N PHE A 56 -10.52 -11.94 9.59
CA PHE A 56 -10.34 -10.72 10.37
C PHE A 56 -11.14 -9.54 9.81
N THR A 57 -11.19 -9.36 8.49
CA THR A 57 -11.97 -8.28 7.86
C THR A 57 -13.46 -8.43 8.16
N PHE A 58 -14.00 -9.64 8.03
CA PHE A 58 -15.41 -9.92 8.38
C PHE A 58 -15.68 -9.69 9.87
N TYR A 59 -14.78 -10.17 10.74
CA TYR A 59 -14.88 -9.95 12.18
C TYR A 59 -14.82 -8.46 12.54
N LEU A 60 -13.93 -7.70 11.89
CA LEU A 60 -13.78 -6.26 12.08
C LEU A 60 -15.05 -5.51 11.69
N ILE A 61 -15.62 -5.80 10.52
CA ILE A 61 -16.87 -5.21 10.05
C ILE A 61 -18.00 -5.50 11.06
N TRP A 62 -18.15 -6.77 11.44
CA TRP A 62 -19.15 -7.18 12.43
C TRP A 62 -18.95 -6.46 13.77
N TYR A 63 -17.71 -6.36 14.26
CA TYR A 63 -17.39 -5.72 15.52
C TYR A 63 -17.72 -4.22 15.50
N ILE A 64 -17.34 -3.50 14.44
CA ILE A 64 -17.64 -2.07 14.27
C ILE A 64 -19.16 -1.85 14.26
N GLN A 65 -19.90 -2.65 13.50
CA GLN A 65 -21.36 -2.58 13.44
C GLN A 65 -22.01 -2.83 14.81
N LYS A 66 -21.47 -3.77 15.60
CA LYS A 66 -21.92 -4.03 16.98
C LYS A 66 -21.65 -2.87 17.94
N GLN A 67 -20.70 -1.99 17.65
CA GLN A 67 -20.49 -0.77 18.42
C GLN A 67 -21.44 0.37 18.03
N HIS A 68 -22.34 0.15 17.07
CA HIS A 68 -23.23 1.18 16.50
C HIS A 68 -22.45 2.37 15.93
N ILE A 69 -21.30 2.09 15.33
CA ILE A 69 -20.42 3.07 14.69
C ILE A 69 -20.54 2.89 13.17
N ASP A 70 -20.50 4.00 12.43
CA ASP A 70 -20.52 3.96 10.97
C ASP A 70 -19.23 3.34 10.41
N LEU A 71 -19.39 2.37 9.50
CA LEU A 71 -18.30 1.67 8.86
C LEU A 71 -17.56 2.59 7.88
N GLY A 72 -18.29 3.44 7.17
CA GLY A 72 -17.75 4.37 6.18
C GLY A 72 -16.83 5.42 6.80
N ASP A 73 -17.18 5.93 7.98
CA ASP A 73 -16.38 6.90 8.73
C ASP A 73 -15.17 6.23 9.40
N THR A 74 -15.37 5.08 10.04
CA THR A 74 -14.28 4.36 10.71
C THR A 74 -13.25 3.80 9.73
N LEU A 75 -13.71 3.21 8.62
CA LEU A 75 -12.83 2.60 7.62
C LEU A 75 -12.66 3.49 6.38
N ARG A 76 -13.03 4.77 6.43
CA ARG A 76 -12.85 5.74 5.32
C ARG A 76 -13.35 5.22 3.96
N LEU A 77 -14.48 4.53 3.93
CA LEU A 77 -15.02 3.92 2.70
C LEU A 77 -15.80 4.91 1.82
N ARG A 78 -15.66 6.21 2.08
CA ARG A 78 -16.29 7.28 1.30
C ARG A 78 -15.63 7.41 -0.06
N THR A 79 -16.40 7.78 -1.07
CA THR A 79 -15.89 8.06 -2.42
C THR A 79 -15.24 9.44 -2.49
N VAL A 80 -14.44 9.67 -3.54
CA VAL A 80 -13.77 10.96 -3.78
C VAL A 80 -14.19 11.56 -5.12
N LYS A 81 -14.02 12.87 -5.26
CA LYS A 81 -14.26 13.59 -6.52
C LYS A 81 -13.37 13.02 -7.62
N ARG A 82 -13.86 13.04 -8.86
CA ARG A 82 -13.09 12.58 -10.05
C ARG A 82 -11.75 13.30 -10.20
N SER A 83 -11.65 14.56 -9.76
CA SER A 83 -10.40 15.32 -9.78
C SER A 83 -9.32 14.72 -8.85
N VAL A 84 -9.72 14.16 -7.70
CA VAL A 84 -8.79 13.45 -6.79
C VAL A 84 -8.29 12.16 -7.46
N ILE A 85 -9.19 11.40 -8.10
CA ILE A 85 -8.82 10.19 -8.86
C ILE A 85 -7.85 10.55 -10.00
N PHE A 86 -8.12 11.63 -10.72
CA PHE A 86 -7.21 12.13 -11.76
C PHE A 86 -5.86 12.54 -11.18
N SER A 87 -5.83 13.19 -10.01
CA SER A 87 -4.58 13.56 -9.33
C SER A 87 -3.77 12.31 -8.94
N VAL A 88 -4.45 11.28 -8.41
CA VAL A 88 -3.83 9.97 -8.10
C VAL A 88 -3.28 9.31 -9.36
N PHE A 89 -4.01 9.37 -10.47
CA PHE A 89 -3.54 8.84 -11.75
C PHE A 89 -2.26 9.55 -12.22
N LEU A 90 -2.21 10.88 -12.17
CA LEU A 90 -0.99 11.64 -12.48
C LEU A 90 0.17 11.32 -11.54
N PHE A 91 -0.12 11.18 -10.24
CA PHE A 91 0.87 10.77 -9.24
C PHE A 91 1.47 9.41 -9.60
N CYS A 92 0.63 8.44 -9.96
CA CYS A 92 1.07 7.10 -10.32
C CYS A 92 1.92 7.09 -11.59
N ILE A 93 1.54 7.86 -12.62
CA ILE A 93 2.36 8.01 -13.83
C ILE A 93 3.73 8.59 -13.50
N SER A 94 3.74 9.70 -12.74
CA SER A 94 4.99 10.33 -12.28
C SER A 94 5.88 9.33 -11.56
N PHE A 95 5.30 8.59 -10.62
CA PHE A 95 6.01 7.60 -9.83
C PHE A 95 6.61 6.49 -10.69
N SER A 96 5.86 5.97 -11.68
CA SER A 96 6.36 4.96 -12.61
C SER A 96 7.57 5.44 -13.40
N PHE A 97 7.56 6.69 -13.90
CA PHE A 97 8.72 7.27 -14.57
C PHE A 97 9.92 7.42 -13.62
N MET A 98 9.67 7.86 -12.38
CA MET A 98 10.72 7.97 -11.35
C MET A 98 11.35 6.61 -11.02
N ALA A 99 10.54 5.56 -10.94
CA ALA A 99 11.00 4.21 -10.66
C ALA A 99 11.86 3.65 -11.81
N ILE A 100 11.47 3.90 -13.07
CA ILE A 100 12.26 3.54 -14.25
C ILE A 100 13.59 4.29 -14.25
N PHE A 101 13.56 5.61 -14.04
CA PHE A 101 14.77 6.43 -13.93
C PHE A 101 15.72 5.89 -12.85
N LEU A 102 15.19 5.60 -11.65
CA LEU A 102 15.99 5.05 -10.55
C LEU A 102 16.58 3.68 -10.91
N LYS A 103 15.82 2.79 -11.54
CA LYS A 103 16.32 1.49 -12.04
C LYS A 103 17.48 1.70 -13.00
N ASN A 104 17.35 2.61 -13.97
CA ASN A 104 18.36 2.86 -15.00
C ASN A 104 19.63 3.47 -14.40
N ILE A 105 19.50 4.39 -13.44
CA ILE A 105 20.64 4.94 -12.69
C ILE A 105 21.35 3.85 -11.89
N ILE A 106 20.62 3.00 -11.17
CA ILE A 106 21.21 1.88 -10.42
C ILE A 106 21.96 0.95 -11.38
N ASN A 107 21.35 0.59 -12.51
CA ASN A 107 21.98 -0.27 -13.52
C ASN A 107 23.26 0.34 -14.10
N LEU A 108 23.28 1.66 -14.34
CA LEU A 108 24.43 2.39 -14.85
C LEU A 108 25.63 2.37 -13.88
N TYR A 109 25.39 2.56 -12.57
CA TYR A 109 26.47 2.66 -11.58
C TYR A 109 26.90 1.31 -11.00
N PHE A 110 25.95 0.37 -10.83
CA PHE A 110 26.20 -0.89 -10.14
C PHE A 110 26.31 -2.10 -11.08
N GLY A 111 26.02 -1.92 -12.38
CA GLY A 111 26.13 -3.00 -13.36
C GLY A 111 25.34 -4.22 -12.92
N THR A 112 24.01 -4.13 -12.91
CA THR A 112 23.19 -5.31 -12.68
C THR A 112 23.37 -6.24 -13.88
N HIS A 113 24.18 -7.28 -13.72
CA HIS A 113 24.18 -8.40 -14.63
C HIS A 113 22.76 -8.98 -14.59
N SER A 114 21.96 -8.68 -15.61
CA SER A 114 20.74 -9.43 -15.91
C SER A 114 21.20 -10.86 -16.14
N ARG A 115 21.17 -11.69 -15.07
CA ARG A 115 21.16 -13.13 -15.28
C ARG A 115 19.99 -13.35 -16.22
N LEU A 116 20.24 -13.96 -17.37
CA LEU A 116 19.21 -14.51 -18.24
C LEU A 116 18.44 -15.54 -17.41
N ILE A 117 17.50 -15.07 -16.60
CA ILE A 117 16.50 -15.91 -15.97
C ILE A 117 15.55 -16.21 -17.11
N LEU A 118 15.42 -17.48 -17.49
CA LEU A 118 14.31 -17.88 -18.34
C LEU A 118 13.03 -17.46 -17.60
N VAL A 119 12.31 -16.45 -18.10
CA VAL A 119 10.97 -16.13 -17.60
C VAL A 119 10.12 -17.32 -18.04
N GLU A 120 9.96 -18.26 -17.12
CA GLU A 120 8.85 -19.19 -17.19
C GLU A 120 7.58 -18.33 -17.23
N TYR A 121 6.71 -18.62 -18.20
CA TYR A 121 5.39 -18.01 -18.21
C TYR A 121 4.74 -18.25 -16.86
N PRO A 122 4.14 -17.23 -16.24
CA PRO A 122 3.55 -17.38 -14.91
C PRO A 122 2.52 -18.50 -14.96
N GLY A 123 2.74 -19.54 -14.17
CA GLY A 123 1.77 -20.60 -13.98
C GLY A 123 0.56 -20.07 -13.23
N PHE A 124 -0.49 -20.90 -13.10
CA PHE A 124 -1.68 -20.55 -12.32
C PHE A 124 -1.35 -20.10 -10.88
N SER A 125 -0.33 -20.71 -10.26
CA SER A 125 0.17 -20.31 -8.94
C SER A 125 0.76 -18.90 -8.91
N ASP A 126 1.41 -18.45 -9.99
CA ASP A 126 2.04 -17.13 -10.04
C ASP A 126 1.00 -16.03 -10.22
N ILE A 127 -0.07 -16.30 -10.97
CA ILE A 127 -1.22 -15.38 -11.10
C ILE A 127 -1.87 -15.14 -9.73
N ILE A 128 -2.06 -16.20 -8.93
CA ILE A 128 -2.61 -16.08 -7.58
C ILE A 128 -1.70 -15.21 -6.70
N LYS A 129 -0.37 -15.42 -6.76
CA LYS A 129 0.61 -14.60 -6.02
C LYS A 129 0.59 -13.14 -6.45
N ILE A 130 0.48 -12.88 -7.75
CA ILE A 130 0.36 -11.52 -8.30
C ILE A 130 -0.87 -10.83 -7.73
N ILE A 131 -2.04 -11.47 -7.83
CA ILE A 131 -3.29 -10.92 -7.31
C ILE A 131 -3.19 -10.72 -5.78
N GLY A 132 -2.59 -11.66 -5.07
CA GLY A 132 -2.33 -11.56 -3.63
C GLY A 132 -1.52 -10.31 -3.27
N ILE A 133 -0.33 -10.17 -3.84
CA ILE A 133 0.65 -9.11 -3.52
C ILE A 133 0.20 -7.73 -4.02
N THR A 134 -0.48 -7.67 -5.17
CA THR A 134 -0.81 -6.39 -5.82
C THR A 134 -2.20 -5.87 -5.49
N ILE A 135 -3.11 -6.73 -5.04
CA ILE A 135 -4.52 -6.37 -4.80
C ILE A 135 -4.94 -6.74 -3.38
N ILE A 136 -4.92 -8.03 -3.03
CA ILE A 136 -5.55 -8.52 -1.79
C ILE A 136 -4.82 -8.01 -0.54
N PHE A 137 -3.49 -8.08 -0.53
CA PHE A 137 -2.69 -7.62 0.60
C PHE A 137 -2.77 -6.10 0.78
N PRO A 138 -2.60 -5.27 -0.28
CA PRO A 138 -2.82 -3.82 -0.18
C PRO A 138 -4.20 -3.44 0.36
N ILE A 139 -5.28 -4.10 -0.08
CA ILE A 139 -6.63 -3.83 0.46
C ILE A 139 -6.64 -3.99 1.97
N TRP A 140 -6.12 -5.12 2.46
CA TRP A 140 -6.13 -5.41 3.88
C TRP A 140 -5.18 -4.51 4.68
N GLU A 141 -3.98 -4.25 4.16
CA GLU A 141 -3.00 -3.38 4.80
C GLU A 141 -3.52 -1.95 4.93
N GLU A 142 -4.16 -1.43 3.89
CA GLU A 142 -4.76 -0.10 3.90
C GLU A 142 -6.00 -0.03 4.81
N LEU A 143 -6.88 -1.04 4.78
CA LEU A 143 -8.04 -1.14 5.69
C LEU A 143 -7.60 -1.17 7.16
N SER A 144 -6.56 -1.96 7.48
CA SER A 144 -6.06 -2.12 8.84
C SER A 144 -5.28 -0.88 9.32
N CYS A 145 -4.39 -0.34 8.49
CA CYS A 145 -3.53 0.77 8.87
C CYS A 145 -4.23 2.12 8.76
N ARG A 146 -4.84 2.45 7.61
CA ARG A 146 -5.39 3.80 7.32
C ARG A 146 -6.85 3.90 7.70
N GLY A 147 -7.60 2.82 7.50
CA GLY A 147 -8.97 2.68 7.97
C GLY A 147 -9.00 2.58 9.49
N LEU A 148 -8.72 1.41 10.06
CA LEU A 148 -8.90 1.13 11.48
C LEU A 148 -7.93 1.93 12.38
N LEU A 149 -6.63 1.74 12.25
CA LEU A 149 -5.67 2.32 13.21
C LEU A 149 -5.56 3.85 13.09
N SER A 150 -5.36 4.35 11.87
CA SER A 150 -5.07 5.77 11.65
C SER A 150 -6.30 6.60 11.99
N SER A 151 -7.49 6.25 11.49
CA SER A 151 -8.71 7.01 11.81
C SER A 151 -8.95 7.09 13.32
N SER A 152 -8.77 5.98 14.04
CA SER A 152 -8.91 5.94 15.49
C SER A 152 -7.86 6.81 16.17
N LEU A 153 -6.57 6.65 15.87
CA LEU A 153 -5.51 7.43 16.51
C LEU A 153 -5.64 8.93 16.20
N GLU A 154 -5.97 9.29 14.96
CA GLU A 154 -6.19 10.67 14.53
C GLU A 154 -7.35 11.31 15.30
N SER A 155 -8.45 10.57 15.54
CA SER A 155 -9.63 11.08 16.24
C SER A 155 -9.35 11.49 17.70
N ARG A 156 -8.29 10.95 18.32
CA ARG A 156 -7.98 11.19 19.74
C ARG A 156 -6.68 11.96 19.97
N TYR A 157 -5.66 11.69 19.17
CA TYR A 157 -4.31 12.21 19.39
C TYR A 157 -3.87 13.19 18.29
N GLY A 158 -4.72 13.45 17.31
CA GLY A 158 -4.46 14.36 16.20
C GLY A 158 -3.84 13.68 14.99
N LYS A 159 -3.96 14.38 13.85
CA LYS A 159 -3.63 13.89 12.51
C LYS A 159 -2.24 13.25 12.41
N TRP A 160 -1.20 14.01 12.78
CA TRP A 160 0.18 13.56 12.58
C TRP A 160 0.59 12.41 13.50
N VAL A 161 0.03 12.34 14.72
CA VAL A 161 0.28 11.22 15.62
C VAL A 161 -0.26 9.92 15.02
N GLY A 162 -1.49 9.95 14.50
CA GLY A 162 -2.07 8.80 13.81
C GLY A 162 -1.26 8.38 12.58
N ILE A 163 -0.89 9.33 11.72
CA ILE A 163 -0.10 9.05 10.52
C ILE A 163 1.26 8.44 10.87
N ILE A 164 2.03 9.04 11.78
CA ILE A 164 3.39 8.59 12.08
C ILE A 164 3.37 7.19 12.73
N ILE A 165 2.51 6.98 13.72
CA ILE A 165 2.42 5.67 14.42
C ILE A 165 2.00 4.58 13.44
N THR A 166 0.98 4.83 12.62
CA THR A 166 0.51 3.82 11.66
C THR A 166 1.48 3.57 10.51
N SER A 167 2.25 4.59 10.11
CA SER A 167 3.33 4.40 9.13
C SER A 167 4.45 3.53 9.69
N GLY A 168 4.78 3.68 10.97
CA GLY A 168 5.72 2.80 11.67
C GLY A 168 5.22 1.36 11.73
N ALA A 169 3.96 1.17 12.15
CA ALA A 169 3.30 -0.14 12.15
C ALA A 169 3.30 -0.80 10.76
N PHE A 170 2.91 -0.05 9.73
CA PHE A 170 2.91 -0.50 8.33
C PHE A 170 4.30 -0.93 7.86
N ALA A 171 5.35 -0.17 8.19
CA ALA A 171 6.73 -0.52 7.85
C ALA A 171 7.21 -1.79 8.56
N LEU A 172 6.83 -1.99 9.83
CA LEU A 172 7.21 -3.19 10.59
C LEU A 172 6.56 -4.47 10.05
N MET A 173 5.38 -4.38 9.46
CA MET A 173 4.71 -5.50 8.80
C MET A 173 5.44 -6.00 7.55
N HIS A 174 6.41 -5.25 7.02
CA HIS A 174 7.08 -5.58 5.76
C HIS A 174 8.31 -6.49 5.89
N TYR A 175 8.62 -7.01 7.09
CA TYR A 175 9.63 -8.04 7.46
C TYR A 175 11.08 -7.93 6.92
N TYR A 176 11.35 -7.09 5.92
CA TYR A 176 12.62 -6.96 5.25
C TYR A 176 13.30 -5.66 5.72
N PRO A 177 14.36 -5.74 6.56
CA PRO A 177 14.92 -4.58 7.25
C PRO A 177 15.38 -3.45 6.33
N LEU A 178 15.91 -3.78 5.14
CA LEU A 178 16.38 -2.78 4.18
C LEU A 178 15.24 -1.93 3.60
N ASN A 179 14.00 -2.42 3.61
CA ASN A 179 12.85 -1.71 3.06
C ASN A 179 12.09 -0.90 4.11
N ILE A 180 12.33 -1.11 5.41
CA ILE A 180 11.55 -0.48 6.50
C ILE A 180 11.56 1.05 6.39
N TYR A 181 12.72 1.67 6.16
CA TYR A 181 12.82 3.13 6.03
C TYR A 181 11.99 3.66 4.86
N PHE A 182 12.12 3.00 3.71
CA PHE A 182 11.40 3.39 2.51
C PHE A 182 9.88 3.20 2.66
N THR A 183 9.47 2.05 3.19
CA THR A 183 8.05 1.74 3.48
C THR A 183 7.46 2.68 4.51
N PHE A 184 8.25 3.15 5.49
CA PHE A 184 7.81 4.14 6.46
C PHE A 184 7.47 5.49 5.80
N PHE A 185 8.33 6.00 4.90
CA PHE A 185 8.08 7.26 4.21
C PHE A 185 6.92 7.16 3.20
N ILE A 186 6.82 6.05 2.45
CA ILE A 186 5.61 5.77 1.66
C ILE A 186 4.40 5.74 2.59
N GLY A 187 4.53 5.11 3.74
CA GLY A 187 3.47 4.98 4.72
C GLY A 187 2.94 6.34 5.18
N ILE A 188 3.83 7.31 5.40
CA ILE A 188 3.47 8.69 5.74
C ILE A 188 2.70 9.34 4.60
N GLY A 189 3.17 9.20 3.35
CA GLY A 189 2.49 9.74 2.17
C GLY A 189 1.08 9.20 2.00
N LEU A 190 0.91 7.86 2.07
CA LEU A 190 -0.39 7.20 1.99
C LEU A 190 -1.30 7.60 3.15
N GLY A 191 -0.76 7.64 4.37
CA GLY A 191 -1.50 8.08 5.56
C GLY A 191 -1.97 9.52 5.47
N TRP A 192 -1.12 10.42 4.95
CA TRP A 192 -1.46 11.81 4.69
C TRP A 192 -2.59 11.93 3.66
N ILE A 193 -2.47 11.26 2.51
CA ILE A 193 -3.51 11.27 1.45
C ILE A 193 -4.85 10.74 1.99
N ALA A 194 -4.84 9.63 2.73
CA ALA A 194 -6.06 9.07 3.33
C ALA A 194 -6.67 10.00 4.40
N SER A 195 -5.82 10.70 5.17
CA SER A 195 -6.27 11.63 6.20
C SER A 195 -6.88 12.91 5.59
N GLU A 196 -6.30 13.45 4.52
CA GLU A 196 -6.86 14.62 3.81
C GLU A 196 -8.14 14.25 3.08
N THR A 197 -8.11 13.19 2.26
CA THR A 197 -9.26 12.84 1.42
C THR A 197 -10.43 12.22 2.20
N LYS A 198 -10.22 11.89 3.48
CA LYS A 198 -11.14 11.09 4.32
C LYS A 198 -11.65 9.84 3.60
N SER A 199 -10.81 9.31 2.71
CA SER A 199 -11.11 8.17 1.86
C SER A 199 -9.90 7.27 1.79
N LEU A 200 -10.15 5.97 1.82
CA LEU A 200 -9.14 4.95 1.64
C LEU A 200 -8.78 4.74 0.17
N LEU A 201 -9.69 5.07 -0.75
CA LEU A 201 -9.55 4.77 -2.17
C LEU A 201 -8.29 5.39 -2.80
N PRO A 202 -7.95 6.68 -2.60
CA PRO A 202 -6.76 7.28 -3.20
C PRO A 202 -5.46 6.58 -2.75
N ALA A 203 -5.30 6.35 -1.45
CA ALA A 203 -4.12 5.68 -0.89
C ALA A 203 -4.02 4.23 -1.38
N LEU A 204 -5.15 3.51 -1.40
CA LEU A 204 -5.22 2.15 -1.89
C LEU A 204 -4.81 2.03 -3.37
N LEU A 205 -5.30 2.91 -4.24
CA LEU A 205 -4.93 2.90 -5.65
C LEU A 205 -3.43 3.15 -5.85
N ILE A 206 -2.86 4.13 -5.14
CA ILE A 206 -1.41 4.40 -5.20
C ILE A 206 -0.63 3.18 -4.75
N HIS A 207 -1.03 2.55 -3.64
CA HIS A 207 -0.35 1.38 -3.10
C HIS A 207 -0.44 0.17 -4.04
N MET A 208 -1.61 -0.14 -4.60
CA MET A 208 -1.76 -1.22 -5.58
C MET A 208 -0.88 -1.01 -6.82
N ILE A 209 -0.86 0.22 -7.36
CA ILE A 209 -0.04 0.55 -8.53
C ILE A 209 1.45 0.48 -8.19
N PHE A 210 1.83 0.92 -6.99
CA PHE A 210 3.20 0.81 -6.50
C PHE A 210 3.66 -0.65 -6.42
N ASN A 211 2.86 -1.53 -5.81
CA ASN A 211 3.17 -2.96 -5.74
C ASN A 211 3.18 -3.64 -7.11
N MET A 212 2.25 -3.26 -7.99
CA MET A 212 2.23 -3.75 -9.37
C MET A 212 3.50 -3.32 -10.12
N SER A 213 3.95 -2.08 -9.96
CA SER A 213 5.16 -1.56 -10.60
C SER A 213 6.42 -2.29 -10.14
N ILE A 214 6.53 -2.55 -8.83
CA ILE A 214 7.62 -3.38 -8.28
C ILE A 214 7.57 -4.78 -8.87
N PHE A 215 6.39 -5.41 -8.92
CA PHE A 215 6.26 -6.76 -9.47
C PHE A 215 6.65 -6.80 -10.95
N SER A 216 6.12 -5.87 -11.77
CA SER A 216 6.44 -5.76 -13.19
C SER A 216 7.95 -5.54 -13.43
N SER A 217 8.62 -4.78 -12.58
CA SER A 217 10.08 -4.56 -12.68
C SER A 217 10.91 -5.83 -12.45
N LYS A 218 10.39 -6.80 -11.68
CA LYS A 218 11.02 -8.12 -11.50
C LYS A 218 10.85 -9.00 -12.74
N LEU A 219 9.73 -8.85 -13.46
CA LEU A 219 9.42 -9.62 -14.66
C LEU A 219 10.15 -9.07 -15.90
N SER A 220 10.40 -7.76 -15.97
CA SER A 220 11.05 -7.09 -17.10
C SER A 220 12.58 -7.23 -17.14
N GLN A 221 13.16 -8.27 -16.54
CA GLN A 221 14.59 -8.61 -16.73
C GLN A 221 14.88 -9.17 -18.14
N PHE A 222 13.92 -9.11 -19.06
CA PHE A 222 14.09 -9.44 -20.47
C PHE A 222 14.34 -8.18 -21.31
N GLY A 223 15.51 -8.11 -21.95
CA GLY A 223 15.71 -7.32 -23.18
C GLY A 223 16.48 -6.02 -23.07
N ASP A 224 17.13 -5.70 -21.95
CA ASP A 224 17.80 -4.40 -21.76
C ASP A 224 19.23 -4.31 -22.39
N GLU A 225 19.68 -5.28 -23.18
CA GLU A 225 20.99 -5.20 -23.86
C GLU A 225 20.99 -4.32 -25.13
N LEU A 226 19.83 -3.92 -25.67
CA LEU A 226 19.77 -3.33 -27.02
C LEU A 226 19.73 -1.79 -27.08
N PHE A 227 19.70 -1.07 -25.96
CA PHE A 227 19.51 0.40 -25.95
C PHE A 227 20.62 1.23 -25.27
N ILE A 228 21.80 0.65 -25.02
CA ILE A 228 22.93 1.41 -24.47
C ILE A 228 23.63 2.17 -25.61
N THR A 229 23.04 3.30 -26.00
CA THR A 229 23.64 4.29 -26.90
C THR A 229 24.06 5.55 -26.12
N HIS A 230 24.95 6.35 -26.73
CA HIS A 230 25.67 7.49 -26.13
C HIS A 230 24.81 8.69 -25.65
N ASN A 231 23.51 8.54 -25.39
CA ASN A 231 22.61 9.61 -24.93
C ASN A 231 21.73 9.24 -23.72
N ILE A 232 22.00 8.12 -23.03
CA ILE A 232 21.13 7.64 -21.95
C ILE A 232 20.93 8.68 -20.84
N LEU A 233 21.99 9.35 -20.38
CA LEU A 233 21.90 10.37 -19.34
C LEU A 233 21.04 11.58 -19.75
N ILE A 234 21.08 11.96 -21.03
CA ILE A 234 20.26 13.07 -21.56
C ILE A 234 18.79 12.67 -21.56
N TRP A 235 18.44 11.50 -22.08
CA TRP A 235 17.06 11.01 -22.09
C TRP A 235 16.50 10.81 -20.67
N GLU A 236 17.30 10.22 -19.78
CA GLU A 236 16.95 10.05 -18.37
C GLU A 236 16.73 11.40 -17.67
N SER A 237 17.51 12.43 -18.02
CA SER A 237 17.33 13.78 -17.47
C SER A 237 15.99 14.42 -17.88
N PHE A 238 15.51 14.19 -19.11
CA PHE A 238 14.19 14.66 -19.53
C PHE A 238 13.06 13.89 -18.84
N ILE A 239 13.21 12.57 -18.68
CA ILE A 239 12.24 11.72 -18.00
C ILE A 239 12.05 12.15 -16.55
N ILE A 240 13.14 12.38 -15.81
CA ILE A 240 13.05 12.78 -14.40
C ILE A 240 12.45 14.18 -14.24
N VAL A 241 12.79 15.14 -15.10
CA VAL A 241 12.19 16.48 -15.06
C VAL A 241 10.68 16.42 -15.32
N PHE A 242 10.27 15.65 -16.32
CA PHE A 242 8.85 15.42 -16.60
C PHE A 242 8.13 14.72 -15.45
N ALA A 243 8.74 13.68 -14.87
CA ALA A 243 8.20 12.95 -13.72
C ALA A 243 8.02 13.87 -12.51
N VAL A 244 9.01 14.70 -12.18
CA VAL A 244 8.93 15.67 -11.07
C VAL A 244 7.85 16.72 -11.34
N ALA A 245 7.74 17.23 -12.57
CA ALA A 245 6.67 18.18 -12.92
C ALA A 245 5.28 17.57 -12.70
N LEU A 246 5.06 16.33 -13.15
CA LEU A 246 3.83 15.60 -12.90
C LEU A 246 3.57 15.36 -11.41
N LEU A 247 4.61 15.04 -10.63
CA LEU A 247 4.50 14.85 -9.18
C LEU A 247 4.00 16.14 -8.53
N VAL A 248 4.64 17.27 -8.82
CA VAL A 248 4.28 18.58 -8.27
C VAL A 248 2.85 18.95 -8.62
N VAL A 249 2.43 18.76 -9.88
CA VAL A 249 1.05 19.00 -10.32
C VAL A 249 0.08 18.09 -9.56
N SER A 250 0.38 16.80 -9.42
CA SER A 250 -0.49 15.86 -8.72
C SER A 250 -0.66 16.20 -7.24
N ILE A 251 0.42 16.57 -6.54
CA ILE A 251 0.39 16.97 -5.13
C ILE A 251 -0.37 18.29 -4.99
N PHE A 252 -0.10 19.27 -5.86
CA PHE A 252 -0.83 20.54 -5.85
C PHE A 252 -2.33 20.35 -6.08
N GLN A 253 -2.72 19.47 -7.01
CA GLN A 253 -4.13 19.13 -7.23
C GLN A 253 -4.73 18.41 -6.03
N LEU A 254 -4.01 17.50 -5.36
CA LEU A 254 -4.48 16.85 -4.14
C LEU A 254 -4.70 17.88 -3.01
N LEU A 255 -3.78 18.82 -2.84
CA LEU A 255 -3.87 19.90 -1.87
C LEU A 255 -5.04 20.86 -2.15
N THR A 256 -5.24 21.24 -3.41
CA THR A 256 -6.28 22.22 -3.80
C THR A 256 -7.67 21.60 -3.91
N ASN A 257 -7.79 20.34 -4.31
CA ASN A 257 -9.08 19.65 -4.34
C ASN A 257 -9.61 19.33 -2.93
N HIS A 258 -8.72 19.24 -1.93
CA HIS A 258 -9.08 19.08 -0.52
C HIS A 258 -9.72 20.33 0.08
N SER A 259 -9.21 21.54 -0.24
CA SER A 259 -9.72 22.79 0.34
C SER A 259 -11.17 23.12 -0.04
N LYS A 260 -11.74 22.43 -1.05
CA LYS A 260 -13.12 22.60 -1.53
C LYS A 260 -14.05 21.44 -1.15
N ALA A 261 -13.64 20.58 -0.22
CA ALA A 261 -14.44 19.45 0.25
C ALA A 261 -14.87 19.60 1.74
N VAL A 262 -14.52 20.71 2.38
CA VAL A 262 -14.77 20.99 3.81
C VAL A 262 -15.83 22.08 4.04
N GLU A 263 -16.44 22.64 2.98
CA GLU A 263 -17.62 23.48 3.19
C GLU A 263 -18.90 22.62 3.28
N PRO A 264 -19.73 22.84 4.32
CA PRO A 264 -20.96 22.08 4.55
C PRO A 264 -22.00 22.26 3.43
#